data_AF-A0A1X1SW70-F1
#
_entry.id   AF-A0A1X1SW70-F1
#
_cell.length_a   1.000
_cell.length_b   1.000
_cell.length_c   1.000
_cell.angle_alpha   90.00
_cell.angle_beta   90.00
_cell.angle_gamma   90.00
#
_symmetry.space_group_name_H-M   'P 1'
#
loop_
_entity.id
_entity.type
_entity.pdbx_description
1 polymer ?
#
loop_
_entity_poly.entity_id
_entity_poly.type
_entity_poly.pdbx_seq_one_letter_code
_entity_poly.pdbx_strand_id
1 'polypeptide(L)'
;MTASAGPKPRDSSTRDMLIDATVQIMLEEGYAAATSRRVAAKAGVKPALVHYYFPTMDELYLAVFRRGATVYLGRQQEALSSDRPLHAFWETLTEPKDTRLLLEFMGLANHRKEIRAEIAAWSDRWREQQITALNFIVREHGLDTGEFPPAGLAVVIASIGRTLILEQGLGSTRGHDEAVALVSRFLDKFEMPTPKARRGRGAPG
;
A
#
# COMPACT_ATOMS: atom_id res chain seq x y z
N MET A 1 3.62 -37.66 24.18
CA MET A 1 4.15 -36.70 23.20
C MET A 1 3.38 -36.90 21.90
N THR A 2 2.31 -36.13 21.67
CA THR A 2 1.54 -36.18 20.44
C THR A 2 1.99 -35.02 19.55
N ALA A 3 2.70 -35.36 18.47
CA ALA A 3 3.14 -34.41 17.46
C ALA A 3 1.93 -33.92 16.64
N SER A 4 1.69 -32.60 16.67
CA SER A 4 0.73 -31.95 15.78
C SER A 4 1.34 -31.85 14.39
N ALA A 5 0.77 -32.58 13.44
CA ALA A 5 1.14 -32.55 12.03
C ALA A 5 0.69 -31.21 11.40
N GLY A 6 1.61 -30.52 10.73
CA GLY A 6 1.30 -29.30 9.98
C GLY A 6 0.30 -29.55 8.83
N PRO A 7 -0.37 -28.50 8.32
CA PRO A 7 -1.47 -28.65 7.36
C PRO A 7 -1.02 -29.29 6.05
N LYS A 8 -1.86 -30.14 5.46
CA LYS A 8 -1.58 -30.82 4.18
C LYS A 8 -1.59 -29.82 3.00
N PRO A 9 -0.87 -30.08 1.89
CA PRO A 9 -0.80 -29.18 0.72
C PRO A 9 -2.15 -28.85 0.03
N ARG A 10 -3.22 -29.63 0.29
CA ARG A 10 -4.58 -29.34 -0.19
C ARG A 10 -5.30 -28.26 0.64
N ASP A 11 -4.90 -28.09 1.89
CA ASP A 11 -5.59 -27.23 2.84
C ASP A 11 -5.19 -25.75 2.65
N SER A 12 -3.92 -25.50 2.31
CA SER A 12 -3.45 -24.16 1.92
C SER A 12 -4.14 -23.66 0.65
N SER A 13 -4.31 -24.54 -0.34
CA SER A 13 -5.00 -24.19 -1.60
C SER A 13 -6.45 -23.76 -1.37
N THR A 14 -7.19 -24.44 -0.48
CA THR A 14 -8.59 -24.07 -0.20
C THR A 14 -8.66 -22.74 0.55
N ARG A 15 -7.76 -22.53 1.51
CA ARG A 15 -7.65 -21.26 2.24
C ARG A 15 -7.38 -20.10 1.28
N ASP A 16 -6.45 -20.27 0.34
CA ASP A 16 -6.11 -19.24 -0.64
C ASP A 16 -7.26 -18.96 -1.63
N MET A 17 -7.96 -20.01 -2.08
CA MET A 17 -9.17 -19.85 -2.92
C MET A 17 -10.25 -19.02 -2.24
N LEU A 18 -10.45 -19.20 -0.93
CA LEU A 18 -11.39 -18.41 -0.14
C LEU A 18 -10.96 -16.94 -0.06
N ILE A 19 -9.66 -16.67 0.13
CA ILE A 19 -9.12 -15.31 0.16
C ILE A 19 -9.25 -14.66 -1.23
N ASP A 20 -8.93 -15.39 -2.31
CA ASP A 20 -9.09 -14.93 -3.70
C ASP A 20 -10.53 -14.58 -4.03
N ALA A 21 -11.47 -15.48 -3.72
CA ALA A 21 -12.89 -15.25 -3.92
C ALA A 21 -13.37 -14.00 -3.16
N THR A 22 -12.87 -13.80 -1.94
CA THR A 22 -13.19 -12.62 -1.12
C THR A 22 -12.66 -11.35 -1.77
N VAL A 23 -11.40 -11.31 -2.21
CA VAL A 23 -10.83 -10.15 -2.93
C VAL A 23 -11.67 -9.80 -4.16
N GLN A 24 -12.04 -10.79 -4.96
CA GLN A 24 -12.83 -10.55 -6.17
C GLN A 24 -14.23 -10.01 -5.85
N ILE A 25 -14.90 -10.53 -4.81
CA ILE A 25 -16.20 -9.99 -4.40
C ILE A 25 -16.06 -8.55 -3.91
N MET A 26 -15.05 -8.26 -3.08
CA MET A 26 -14.83 -6.91 -2.56
C MET A 26 -14.58 -5.91 -3.70
N LEU A 27 -13.78 -6.29 -4.71
CA LEU A 27 -13.47 -5.40 -5.84
C LEU A 27 -14.63 -5.20 -6.82
N GLU A 28 -15.51 -6.20 -6.99
CA GLU A 28 -16.61 -6.16 -7.95
C GLU A 28 -17.92 -5.61 -7.34
N GLU A 29 -18.21 -5.96 -6.09
CA GLU A 29 -19.52 -5.79 -5.45
C GLU A 29 -19.43 -5.04 -4.10
N GLY A 30 -18.22 -4.68 -3.66
CA GLY A 30 -17.96 -4.05 -2.37
C GLY A 30 -17.90 -5.03 -1.19
N TYR A 31 -17.36 -4.56 -0.05
CA TYR A 31 -17.11 -5.41 1.11
C TYR A 31 -18.38 -6.03 1.71
N ALA A 32 -19.53 -5.34 1.61
CA ALA A 32 -20.78 -5.82 2.19
C ALA A 32 -21.30 -7.10 1.50
N ALA A 33 -20.93 -7.32 0.23
CA ALA A 33 -21.34 -8.51 -0.52
C ALA A 33 -20.54 -9.77 -0.16
N ALA A 34 -19.37 -9.61 0.48
CA ALA A 34 -18.41 -10.68 0.77
C ALA A 34 -18.80 -11.58 1.95
N THR A 35 -20.03 -12.13 1.94
CA THR A 35 -20.53 -13.03 2.98
C THR A 35 -19.96 -14.45 2.86
N SER A 36 -19.93 -15.23 3.95
CA SER A 36 -19.45 -16.62 3.93
C SER A 36 -20.08 -17.47 2.83
N ARG A 37 -21.40 -17.34 2.63
CA ARG A 37 -22.12 -18.05 1.56
C ARG A 37 -21.65 -17.63 0.16
N ARG A 38 -21.49 -16.31 -0.08
CA ARG A 38 -21.06 -15.77 -1.39
C ARG A 38 -19.62 -16.15 -1.68
N VAL A 39 -18.74 -16.05 -0.68
CA VAL A 39 -17.33 -16.45 -0.78
C VAL A 39 -17.22 -17.94 -1.10
N ALA A 40 -17.93 -18.80 -0.38
CA ALA A 40 -17.93 -20.24 -0.64
C ALA A 40 -18.39 -20.56 -2.07
N ALA A 41 -19.49 -19.92 -2.50
CA ALA A 41 -20.02 -20.09 -3.85
C ALA A 41 -19.02 -19.62 -4.92
N LYS A 42 -18.39 -18.45 -4.77
CA LYS A 42 -17.41 -17.93 -5.73
C LYS A 42 -16.11 -18.74 -5.75
N ALA A 43 -15.68 -19.27 -4.59
CA ALA A 43 -14.54 -20.18 -4.49
C ALA A 43 -14.85 -21.60 -5.01
N GLY A 44 -16.12 -21.95 -5.27
CA GLY A 44 -16.50 -23.30 -5.68
C GLY A 44 -16.34 -24.35 -4.59
N VAL A 45 -16.47 -23.96 -3.31
CA VAL A 45 -16.28 -24.84 -2.15
C VAL A 45 -17.53 -24.93 -1.27
N LYS A 46 -17.58 -25.94 -0.38
CA LYS A 46 -18.69 -26.10 0.56
C LYS A 46 -18.70 -24.95 1.59
N PRO A 47 -19.85 -24.36 1.96
CA PRO A 47 -19.92 -23.26 2.93
C PRO A 47 -19.28 -23.57 4.29
N ALA A 48 -19.35 -24.83 4.75
CA ALA A 48 -18.72 -25.26 6.00
C ALA A 48 -17.20 -25.04 6.01
N LEU A 49 -16.54 -25.03 4.84
CA LEU A 49 -15.09 -24.82 4.75
C LEU A 49 -14.71 -23.37 5.07
N VAL A 50 -15.60 -22.38 4.86
CA VAL A 50 -15.30 -20.99 5.21
C VAL A 50 -15.04 -20.88 6.71
N HIS A 51 -15.98 -21.37 7.52
CA HIS A 51 -15.86 -21.33 8.99
C HIS A 51 -14.84 -22.31 9.55
N TYR A 52 -14.50 -23.36 8.80
CA TYR A 52 -13.39 -24.25 9.14
C TYR A 52 -12.02 -23.53 9.06
N TYR A 53 -11.79 -22.75 7.99
CA TYR A 53 -10.52 -22.01 7.82
C TYR A 53 -10.51 -20.65 8.51
N PHE A 54 -11.67 -20.02 8.64
CA PHE A 54 -11.86 -18.68 9.19
C PHE A 54 -13.06 -18.72 10.15
N PRO A 55 -12.83 -19.02 11.44
CA PRO A 55 -13.85 -18.98 12.49
C PRO A 55 -14.84 -17.81 12.36
N THR A 56 -14.34 -16.61 12.04
CA THR A 56 -15.16 -15.43 11.78
C THR A 56 -14.90 -14.84 10.39
N MET A 57 -15.87 -14.06 9.89
CA MET A 57 -15.67 -13.25 8.68
C MET A 57 -14.56 -12.21 8.87
N ASP A 58 -14.36 -11.72 10.09
CA ASP A 58 -13.32 -10.73 10.38
C ASP A 58 -11.93 -11.33 10.23
N GLU A 59 -11.73 -12.59 10.61
CA GLU A 59 -10.48 -13.30 10.34
C GLU A 59 -10.22 -13.52 8.84
N LEU A 60 -11.27 -13.77 8.06
CA LEU A 60 -11.14 -13.84 6.60
C LEU A 60 -10.76 -12.47 6.01
N TYR A 61 -11.44 -11.40 6.42
CA TYR A 61 -11.11 -10.05 5.98
C TYR A 61 -9.69 -9.63 6.39
N LEU A 62 -9.27 -9.95 7.62
CA LEU A 62 -7.90 -9.72 8.09
C LEU A 62 -6.88 -10.52 7.27
N ALA A 63 -7.19 -11.77 6.90
CA ALA A 63 -6.32 -12.56 6.03
C ALA A 63 -6.18 -11.95 4.63
N VAL A 64 -7.28 -11.46 4.07
CA VAL A 64 -7.28 -10.72 2.80
C VAL A 64 -6.44 -9.45 2.91
N PHE A 65 -6.63 -8.67 3.97
CA PHE A 65 -5.87 -7.44 4.22
C PHE A 65 -4.38 -7.73 4.33
N ARG A 66 -3.98 -8.69 5.17
CA ARG A 66 -2.58 -9.07 5.38
C ARG A 66 -1.93 -9.56 4.09
N ARG A 67 -2.65 -10.30 3.25
CA ARG A 67 -2.12 -10.73 1.95
C ARG A 67 -1.85 -9.54 1.03
N GLY A 68 -2.80 -8.61 0.93
CA GLY A 68 -2.63 -7.38 0.16
C GLY A 68 -1.47 -6.52 0.71
N ALA A 69 -1.42 -6.34 2.02
CA ALA A 69 -0.39 -5.56 2.70
C ALA A 69 1.03 -6.14 2.50
N THR A 70 1.18 -7.47 2.53
CA THR A 70 2.46 -8.14 2.23
C THR A 70 2.91 -7.92 0.79
N VAL A 71 2.00 -8.04 -0.19
CA VAL A 71 2.32 -7.79 -1.61
C VAL A 71 2.74 -6.33 -1.81
N TYR A 72 1.98 -5.41 -1.21
CA TYR A 72 2.26 -3.97 -1.28
C TYR A 72 3.60 -3.62 -0.64
N LEU A 73 3.94 -4.21 0.51
CA LEU A 73 5.24 -4.07 1.18
C LEU A 73 6.40 -4.59 0.33
N GLY A 74 6.21 -5.73 -0.35
CA GLY A 74 7.20 -6.24 -1.30
C GLY A 74 7.47 -5.25 -2.43
N ARG A 75 6.41 -4.74 -3.09
CA ARG A 75 6.54 -3.73 -4.16
C ARG A 75 7.22 -2.46 -3.69
N GLN A 76 6.94 -2.03 -2.46
CA GLN A 76 7.59 -0.85 -1.90
C GLN A 76 9.08 -1.05 -1.68
N GLN A 77 9.47 -2.19 -1.13
CA GLN A 77 10.88 -2.47 -0.89
C GLN A 77 11.66 -2.53 -2.21
N GLU A 78 11.06 -3.11 -3.24
CA GLU A 78 11.61 -3.11 -4.59
C GLU A 78 11.72 -1.69 -5.16
N ALA A 79 10.66 -0.89 -5.06
CA ALA A 79 10.65 0.51 -5.49
C ALA A 79 11.73 1.35 -4.80
N LEU A 80 11.86 1.22 -3.48
CA LEU A 80 12.85 1.95 -2.68
C LEU A 80 14.30 1.47 -2.91
N SER A 81 14.48 0.32 -3.56
CA SER A 81 15.80 -0.20 -3.95
C SER A 81 16.17 0.17 -5.39
N SER A 82 15.32 0.92 -6.10
CA SER A 82 15.57 1.36 -7.47
C SER A 82 16.54 2.55 -7.54
N ASP A 83 17.03 2.85 -8.75
CA ASP A 83 17.86 4.03 -9.02
C ASP A 83 17.12 5.36 -8.75
N ARG A 84 15.78 5.32 -8.72
CA ARG A 84 14.88 6.46 -8.53
C ARG A 84 13.85 6.17 -7.44
N PRO A 85 14.27 6.04 -6.18
CA PRO A 85 13.47 5.46 -5.11
C PRO A 85 12.22 6.26 -4.75
N LEU A 86 12.22 7.59 -4.85
CA LEU A 86 11.05 8.44 -4.64
C LEU A 86 10.05 8.35 -5.78
N HIS A 87 10.50 8.33 -7.04
CA HIS A 87 9.61 8.18 -8.19
C HIS A 87 8.95 6.80 -8.18
N ALA A 88 9.74 5.75 -8.00
CA ALA A 88 9.20 4.40 -7.87
C ALA A 88 8.22 4.31 -6.68
N PHE A 89 8.55 4.93 -5.54
CA PHE A 89 7.64 5.02 -4.41
C PHE A 89 6.34 5.79 -4.73
N TRP A 90 6.42 6.89 -5.46
CA TRP A 90 5.26 7.66 -5.93
C TRP A 90 4.36 6.85 -6.86
N GLU A 91 4.94 6.08 -7.76
CA GLU A 91 4.21 5.17 -8.65
C GLU A 91 3.45 4.10 -7.84
N THR A 92 4.06 3.52 -6.80
CA THR A 92 3.34 2.57 -5.92
C THR A 92 2.11 3.18 -5.24
N LEU A 93 2.14 4.48 -4.94
CA LEU A 93 1.03 5.20 -4.31
C LEU A 93 -0.07 5.60 -5.28
N THR A 94 0.21 5.61 -6.58
CA THR A 94 -0.73 6.04 -7.64
C THR A 94 -1.30 4.84 -8.41
N GLU A 95 -0.90 3.61 -8.07
CA GLU A 95 -1.41 2.40 -8.72
C GLU A 95 -2.88 2.09 -8.34
N PRO A 96 -3.82 1.99 -9.30
CA PRO A 96 -5.25 1.91 -9.01
C PRO A 96 -5.72 0.63 -8.29
N LYS A 97 -5.02 -0.49 -8.50
CA LYS A 97 -5.46 -1.82 -8.01
C LYS A 97 -5.32 -1.95 -6.49
N ASP A 98 -4.24 -1.42 -5.93
CA ASP A 98 -3.94 -1.55 -4.50
C ASP A 98 -4.87 -0.65 -3.66
N THR A 99 -5.32 0.48 -4.22
CA THR A 99 -6.16 1.44 -3.51
C THR A 99 -7.65 1.09 -3.52
N ARG A 100 -8.20 0.44 -4.56
CA ARG A 100 -9.62 0.02 -4.53
C ARG A 100 -9.90 -0.94 -3.38
N LEU A 101 -9.03 -1.93 -3.19
CA LEU A 101 -9.16 -2.86 -2.07
C LEU A 101 -8.98 -2.13 -0.73
N LEU A 102 -8.05 -1.18 -0.66
CA LEU A 102 -7.86 -0.34 0.55
C LEU A 102 -9.12 0.46 0.91
N LEU A 103 -9.82 1.05 -0.07
CA LEU A 103 -11.07 1.79 0.17
C LEU A 103 -12.16 0.89 0.76
N GLU A 104 -12.31 -0.31 0.24
CA GLU A 104 -13.23 -1.31 0.80
C GLU A 104 -12.87 -1.65 2.26
N PHE A 105 -11.57 -1.79 2.56
CA PHE A 105 -11.08 -1.99 3.92
C PHE A 105 -11.30 -0.78 4.84
N MET A 106 -11.20 0.44 4.33
CA MET A 106 -11.51 1.65 5.10
C MET A 106 -13.01 1.71 5.45
N GLY A 107 -13.89 1.39 4.49
CA GLY A 107 -15.32 1.25 4.73
C GLY A 107 -15.62 0.18 5.79
N LEU A 108 -14.97 -0.97 5.69
CA LEU A 108 -15.07 -2.06 6.66
C LEU A 108 -14.57 -1.65 8.07
N ALA A 109 -13.48 -0.89 8.14
CA ALA A 109 -12.85 -0.44 9.38
C ALA A 109 -13.69 0.59 10.14
N ASN A 110 -14.52 1.37 9.45
CA ASN A 110 -15.46 2.31 10.09
C ASN A 110 -16.41 1.60 11.07
N HIS A 111 -16.69 0.32 10.83
CA HIS A 111 -17.62 -0.46 11.63
C HIS A 111 -16.97 -1.59 12.43
N ARG A 112 -15.65 -1.82 12.29
CA ARG A 112 -14.95 -2.97 12.89
C ARG A 112 -13.62 -2.56 13.54
N LYS A 113 -13.59 -2.56 14.88
CA LYS A 113 -12.45 -2.10 15.68
C LYS A 113 -11.17 -2.91 15.45
N GLU A 114 -11.28 -4.22 15.33
CA GLU A 114 -10.12 -5.12 15.14
C GLU A 114 -9.46 -4.88 13.79
N ILE A 115 -10.26 -4.74 12.73
CA ILE A 115 -9.78 -4.41 11.39
C ILE A 115 -9.16 -3.02 11.37
N ARG A 116 -9.78 -2.04 12.04
CA ARG A 116 -9.20 -0.70 12.19
C ARG A 116 -7.83 -0.74 12.85
N ALA A 117 -7.69 -1.52 13.93
CA ALA A 117 -6.43 -1.66 14.65
C ALA A 117 -5.34 -2.30 13.79
N GLU A 118 -5.68 -3.35 13.03
CA GLU A 118 -4.74 -3.98 12.11
C GLU A 118 -4.30 -3.01 11.00
N ILE A 119 -5.24 -2.29 10.37
CA ILE A 119 -4.92 -1.30 9.32
C ILE A 119 -4.00 -0.19 9.87
N ALA A 120 -4.27 0.30 11.09
CA ALA A 120 -3.43 1.30 11.74
C ALA A 120 -2.01 0.78 11.98
N ALA A 121 -1.87 -0.41 12.57
CA ALA A 121 -0.58 -1.03 12.83
C ALA A 121 0.24 -1.23 11.54
N TRP A 122 -0.40 -1.63 10.44
CA TRP A 122 0.25 -1.74 9.14
C TRP A 122 0.64 -0.37 8.56
N SER A 123 -0.23 0.62 8.69
CA SER A 123 0.03 1.99 8.22
C SER A 123 1.23 2.62 8.94
N ASP A 124 1.39 2.35 10.23
CA ASP A 124 2.50 2.83 11.05
C ASP A 124 3.82 2.16 10.66
N ARG A 125 3.85 0.82 10.57
CA ARG A 125 5.03 0.08 10.10
C ARG A 125 5.48 0.54 8.72
N TRP A 126 4.53 0.78 7.83
CA TRP A 126 4.79 1.32 6.50
C TRP A 126 5.37 2.74 6.57
N ARG A 127 4.84 3.59 7.45
CA ARG A 127 5.33 4.97 7.65
C ARG A 127 6.78 4.99 8.09
N GLU A 128 7.16 4.10 9.00
CA GLU A 128 8.53 3.99 9.51
C GLU A 128 9.54 3.66 8.39
N GLN A 129 9.18 2.75 7.49
CA GLN A 129 10.02 2.39 6.34
C GLN A 129 10.20 3.56 5.37
N GLN A 130 9.12 4.27 5.05
CA GLN A 130 9.18 5.48 4.21
C GLN A 130 10.06 6.57 4.83
N ILE A 131 9.89 6.82 6.13
CA ILE A 131 10.68 7.81 6.87
C ILE A 131 12.15 7.43 6.82
N THR A 132 12.48 6.15 6.96
CA THR A 132 13.87 5.67 6.89
C THR A 132 14.49 5.91 5.52
N ALA A 133 13.77 5.60 4.44
CA ALA A 133 14.25 5.84 3.07
C ALA A 133 14.39 7.35 2.77
N LEU A 134 13.39 8.16 3.13
CA LEU A 134 13.45 9.61 2.95
C LEU A 134 14.59 10.25 3.77
N ASN A 135 14.87 9.73 4.98
CA ASN A 135 16.02 10.17 5.77
C ASN A 135 17.34 9.94 5.04
N PHE A 136 17.50 8.80 4.35
CA PHE A 136 18.69 8.52 3.56
C PHE A 136 18.85 9.55 2.44
N ILE A 137 17.78 9.80 1.68
CA ILE A 137 17.78 10.71 0.52
C ILE A 137 18.03 12.16 0.94
N VAL A 138 17.38 12.60 2.03
CA VAL A 138 17.57 13.94 2.60
C VAL A 138 19.02 14.17 3.02
N ARG A 139 19.66 13.17 3.63
CA ARG A 139 21.08 13.25 4.01
C ARG A 139 22.01 13.26 2.81
N GLU A 140 21.75 12.39 1.83
CA GLU A 140 22.55 12.28 0.60
C GLU A 140 22.56 13.60 -0.20
N HIS A 141 21.41 14.28 -0.27
CA HIS A 141 21.24 15.52 -1.01
C HIS A 141 21.49 16.79 -0.19
N GLY A 142 21.81 16.65 1.11
CA GLY A 142 22.12 17.77 2.00
C GLY A 142 20.95 18.72 2.24
N LEU A 143 19.71 18.21 2.26
CA LEU A 143 18.52 19.04 2.47
C LEU A 143 18.34 19.39 3.95
N ASP A 144 17.78 20.56 4.22
CA ASP A 144 17.41 20.96 5.57
C ASP A 144 16.22 20.14 6.08
N THR A 145 16.44 19.28 7.07
CA THR A 145 15.38 18.49 7.72
C THR A 145 14.35 19.32 8.48
N GLY A 146 14.68 20.57 8.83
CA GLY A 146 13.75 21.52 9.44
C GLY A 146 12.77 22.09 8.42
N GLU A 147 13.21 22.30 7.18
CA GLU A 147 12.35 22.72 6.06
C GLU A 147 11.60 21.55 5.43
N PHE A 148 12.27 20.39 5.30
CA PHE A 148 11.76 19.18 4.66
C PHE A 148 11.82 17.96 5.60
N PRO A 149 10.97 17.92 6.66
CA PRO A 149 10.95 16.79 7.56
C PRO A 149 10.51 15.51 6.84
N PRO A 150 11.29 14.40 6.87
CA PRO A 150 10.99 13.15 6.15
C PRO A 150 9.60 12.58 6.45
N ALA A 151 9.17 12.65 7.71
CA ALA A 151 7.83 12.20 8.11
C ALA A 151 6.73 13.04 7.47
N GLY A 152 6.91 14.36 7.41
CA GLY A 152 5.96 15.27 6.76
C GLY A 152 5.87 15.00 5.26
N LEU A 153 7.02 14.89 4.59
CA LEU A 153 7.08 14.54 3.17
C LEU A 153 6.39 13.21 2.86
N ALA A 154 6.64 12.16 3.66
CA ALA A 154 6.01 10.86 3.49
C ALA A 154 4.48 10.95 3.55
N VAL A 155 3.95 11.76 4.48
CA VAL A 155 2.50 11.95 4.64
C VAL A 155 1.94 12.76 3.48
N VAL A 156 2.57 13.87 3.09
CA VAL A 156 2.11 14.72 1.98
C VAL A 156 2.05 13.93 0.67
N ILE A 157 3.14 13.25 0.30
CA ILE A 157 3.20 12.44 -0.93
C ILE A 157 2.11 11.36 -0.90
N ALA A 158 1.98 10.63 0.21
CA ALA A 158 0.95 9.60 0.34
C ALA A 158 -0.48 10.16 0.30
N SER A 159 -0.72 11.36 0.82
CA SER A 159 -2.03 12.01 0.80
C SER A 159 -2.43 12.42 -0.61
N ILE A 160 -1.50 12.94 -1.42
CA ILE A 160 -1.77 13.30 -2.81
C ILE A 160 -2.12 12.04 -3.61
N GLY A 161 -1.28 10.99 -3.54
CA GLY A 161 -1.51 9.73 -4.27
C GLY A 161 -2.88 9.11 -3.93
N ARG A 162 -3.20 9.01 -2.63
CA ARG A 162 -4.51 8.50 -2.16
C ARG A 162 -5.68 9.33 -2.67
N THR A 163 -5.56 10.66 -2.66
CA THR A 163 -6.64 11.56 -3.10
C THR A 163 -6.92 11.39 -4.58
N LEU A 164 -5.87 11.34 -5.41
CA LEU A 164 -6.00 11.14 -6.85
C LEU A 164 -6.76 9.85 -7.17
N ILE A 165 -6.39 8.75 -6.53
CA ILE A 165 -7.07 7.48 -6.79
C ILE A 165 -8.50 7.47 -6.26
N LEU A 166 -8.76 8.04 -5.08
CA LEU A 166 -10.12 8.16 -4.54
C LEU A 166 -11.02 8.91 -5.52
N GLU A 167 -10.59 10.07 -5.98
CA GLU A 167 -11.36 10.88 -6.94
C GLU A 167 -11.53 10.15 -8.28
N GLN A 168 -10.50 9.47 -8.77
CA GLN A 168 -10.58 8.67 -10.00
C GLN A 168 -11.61 7.55 -9.85
N GLY A 169 -11.69 6.91 -8.68
CA GLY A 169 -12.72 5.93 -8.34
C GLY A 169 -14.14 6.50 -8.36
N LEU A 170 -14.28 7.79 -8.04
CA LEU A 170 -15.55 8.53 -8.13
C LEU A 170 -15.83 9.10 -9.54
N GLY A 171 -14.92 8.90 -10.50
CA GLY A 171 -15.02 9.44 -11.86
C GLY A 171 -14.59 10.91 -11.99
N SER A 172 -13.97 11.49 -10.97
CA SER A 172 -13.36 12.83 -11.01
C SER A 172 -11.87 12.71 -11.33
N THR A 173 -11.43 13.39 -12.39
CA THR A 173 -10.01 13.36 -12.82
C THR A 173 -9.42 14.74 -13.09
N ARG A 174 -10.21 15.81 -12.89
CA ARG A 174 -9.78 17.18 -13.21
C ARG A 174 -8.60 17.57 -12.32
N GLY A 175 -7.50 18.02 -12.93
CA GLY A 175 -6.30 18.44 -12.20
C GLY A 175 -5.35 17.32 -11.80
N HIS A 176 -5.70 16.05 -12.09
CA HIS A 176 -4.92 14.89 -11.66
C HIS A 176 -3.57 14.84 -12.39
N ASP A 177 -3.58 15.04 -13.71
CA ASP A 177 -2.36 15.04 -14.52
C ASP A 177 -1.40 16.15 -14.08
N GLU A 178 -1.93 17.34 -13.78
CA GLU A 178 -1.15 18.46 -13.27
C GLU A 178 -0.57 18.19 -11.87
N ALA A 179 -1.33 17.52 -11.00
CA ALA A 179 -0.86 17.13 -9.67
C ALA A 179 0.26 16.08 -9.76
N VAL A 180 0.09 15.05 -10.59
CA VAL A 180 1.12 14.04 -10.86
C VAL A 180 2.38 14.72 -11.41
N ALA A 181 2.25 15.57 -12.42
CA ALA A 181 3.39 16.29 -13.00
C ALA A 181 4.09 17.21 -11.99
N LEU A 182 3.33 17.85 -11.09
CA LEU A 182 3.90 18.70 -10.02
C LEU A 182 4.72 17.88 -9.02
N VAL A 183 4.20 16.73 -8.59
CA VAL A 183 4.92 15.82 -7.69
C VAL A 183 6.19 15.30 -8.39
N SER A 184 6.09 14.78 -9.61
CA SER A 184 7.25 14.29 -10.37
C SER A 184 8.36 15.34 -10.48
N ARG A 185 8.04 16.60 -10.83
CA ARG A 185 9.02 17.70 -10.90
C ARG A 185 9.65 18.03 -9.54
N PHE A 186 8.90 17.83 -8.45
CA PHE A 186 9.42 18.03 -7.11
C PHE A 186 10.38 16.91 -6.73
N LEU A 187 10.02 15.65 -7.02
CA LEU A 187 10.85 14.47 -6.79
C LEU A 187 12.15 14.52 -7.60
N ASP A 188 12.11 15.02 -8.83
CA ASP A 188 13.31 15.20 -9.68
C ASP A 188 14.41 16.03 -8.97
N LYS A 189 14.04 16.99 -8.12
CA LYS A 189 15.00 17.83 -7.39
C LYS A 189 15.79 17.05 -6.33
N PHE A 190 15.31 15.87 -5.92
CA PHE A 190 15.90 15.04 -4.87
C PHE A 190 16.54 13.76 -5.40
N GLU A 191 16.46 13.50 -6.70
CA GLU A 191 17.06 12.30 -7.32
C GLU A 191 17.94 12.64 -8.52
N MET A 192 17.77 13.81 -9.14
CA MET A 192 18.72 14.27 -10.14
C MET A 192 20.01 14.69 -9.43
N PRO A 193 21.19 14.26 -9.89
CA PRO A 193 22.44 14.78 -9.36
C PRO A 193 22.43 16.30 -9.51
N THR A 194 22.43 17.01 -8.38
CA THR A 194 22.51 18.46 -8.35
C THR A 194 23.71 18.87 -9.21
N PRO A 195 23.56 19.73 -10.23
CA PRO A 195 24.69 20.19 -11.00
C PRO A 195 25.69 20.77 -10.01
N LYS A 196 26.89 20.16 -9.89
CA LYS A 196 27.97 20.69 -9.06
C LYS A 196 28.08 22.17 -9.40
N ALA A 197 27.69 23.04 -8.47
CA ALA A 197 27.82 24.47 -8.62
C ALA A 197 29.26 24.73 -9.10
N ARG A 198 29.41 25.42 -10.23
CA ARG A 198 30.70 25.76 -10.85
C ARG A 198 31.60 26.43 -9.83
N ARG A 199 32.35 25.66 -9.04
CA ARG A 199 33.57 26.11 -8.37
C ARG A 199 34.63 26.18 -9.45
N GLY A 200 34.66 27.32 -10.13
CA GLY A 200 35.66 27.59 -11.16
C GLY A 200 35.27 28.72 -12.10
N ARG A 201 35.40 29.96 -11.63
CA ARG A 201 36.12 31.03 -12.36
C ARG A 201 36.10 32.33 -11.57
N GLY A 202 37.30 32.82 -11.23
CA GLY A 202 37.49 34.14 -10.66
C GLY A 202 38.80 34.37 -9.90
N ALA A 203 39.94 33.89 -10.43
CA ALA A 203 41.17 34.68 -10.35
C ALA A 203 41.22 35.47 -11.68
N PRO A 204 41.65 36.74 -11.69
CA PRO A 204 43.10 37.01 -11.71
C PRO A 204 43.54 38.34 -11.06
N GLY A 205 44.85 38.46 -10.79
CA GLY A 205 45.56 39.73 -10.62
C GLY A 205 46.28 39.84 -9.30
#